data_AF-A0A4Q2ZVI9-F1
#
_entry.id   AF-A0A4Q2ZVI9-F1
#
_cell.length_a   1.000
_cell.length_b   1.000
_cell.length_c   1.000
_cell.angle_alpha   90.00
_cell.angle_beta   90.00
_cell.angle_gamma   90.00
#
_symmetry.space_group_name_H-M   'P 1'
#
loop_
_entity.id
_entity.type
_entity.pdbx_description
1 polymer ?
#
loop_
_entity_poly.entity_id
_entity_poly.type
_entity_poly.pdbx_seq_one_letter_code
_entity_poly.pdbx_strand_id
1 'polypeptide(L)'
;MPLHLTKVAYGCDSIDYLAERLALKAAHLPAFLTTRYLPKRHEEIVGGSLFWIIKHKLIGRSPIIGFGDTEEGKVAIYLEPRLVLVHPLPKRAHQGWRYLEGEN
;
A
#
# COMPACT_ATOMS: atom_id res chain seq x y z
N MET A 1 -18.18 1.42 -1.24
CA MET A 1 -16.97 0.72 -1.73
C MET A 1 -15.85 1.01 -0.74
N PRO A 2 -14.97 0.04 -0.44
CA PRO A 2 -13.87 0.28 0.49
C PRO A 2 -12.93 1.36 -0.06
N LEU A 3 -12.44 2.22 0.82
CA LEU A 3 -11.47 3.25 0.46
C LEU A 3 -10.14 2.62 0.09
N HIS A 4 -9.41 3.31 -0.76
CA HIS A 4 -8.10 2.89 -1.21
C HIS A 4 -7.05 3.89 -0.75
N LEU A 5 -5.82 3.43 -0.66
CA LEU A 5 -4.66 4.26 -0.35
C LEU A 5 -3.72 4.26 -1.55
N THR A 6 -2.97 5.33 -1.73
CA THR A 6 -1.81 5.37 -2.63
C THR A 6 -0.54 5.56 -1.82
N LYS A 7 0.56 4.93 -2.27
CA LYS A 7 1.89 5.09 -1.70
C LYS A 7 2.95 4.94 -2.79
N VAL A 8 4.00 5.76 -2.70
CA VAL A 8 5.18 5.58 -3.54
C VAL A 8 5.94 4.34 -3.08
N ALA A 9 6.26 3.46 -4.03
CA ALA A 9 7.13 2.31 -3.79
C ALA A 9 8.58 2.81 -3.67
N TYR A 10 8.90 3.42 -2.52
CA TYR A 10 10.20 4.06 -2.31
C TYR A 10 11.34 3.03 -2.42
N GLY A 11 12.34 3.37 -3.23
CA GLY A 11 13.45 2.48 -3.56
C GLY A 11 13.13 1.37 -4.55
N CYS A 12 11.93 1.35 -5.15
CA CYS A 12 11.57 0.44 -6.23
C CYS A 12 11.41 1.22 -7.54
N ASP A 13 12.24 0.93 -8.53
CA ASP A 13 12.24 1.60 -9.84
C ASP A 13 11.52 0.80 -10.95
N SER A 14 11.18 -0.47 -10.66
CA SER A 14 10.49 -1.40 -11.56
C SER A 14 9.39 -2.21 -10.86
N ILE A 15 8.48 -2.77 -11.66
CA ILE A 15 7.39 -3.64 -11.19
C ILE A 15 7.96 -4.93 -10.62
N ASP A 16 8.91 -5.55 -11.30
CA ASP A 16 9.55 -6.81 -10.88
C ASP A 16 10.22 -6.67 -9.52
N TYR A 17 10.95 -5.57 -9.30
CA TYR A 17 11.59 -5.32 -8.01
C TYR A 17 10.58 -5.09 -6.88
N LEU A 18 9.45 -4.44 -7.15
CA LEU A 18 8.37 -4.32 -6.17
C LEU A 18 7.73 -5.70 -5.87
N ALA A 19 7.52 -6.52 -6.90
CA ALA A 19 6.96 -7.86 -6.74
C ALA A 19 7.87 -8.74 -5.88
N GLU A 20 9.17 -8.73 -6.15
CA GLU A 20 10.18 -9.44 -5.36
C GLU A 20 10.18 -8.96 -3.90
N ARG A 21 10.16 -7.65 -3.67
CA ARG A 21 10.12 -7.08 -2.31
C ARG A 21 8.88 -7.49 -1.53
N LEU A 22 7.73 -7.57 -2.20
CA LEU A 22 6.48 -8.06 -1.58
C LEU A 22 6.55 -9.57 -1.33
N ALA A 23 7.15 -10.35 -2.22
CA ALA A 23 7.39 -11.78 -2.02
C ALA A 23 8.34 -12.06 -0.84
N LEU A 24 9.40 -11.27 -0.68
CA LEU A 24 10.30 -11.36 0.49
C LEU A 24 9.58 -11.06 1.80
N LYS A 25 8.61 -10.13 1.78
CA LYS A 25 7.72 -9.88 2.92
C LYS A 25 6.73 -11.04 3.15
N ALA A 26 6.37 -11.79 2.11
CA ALA A 26 5.55 -13.00 2.25
C ALA A 26 6.25 -14.09 3.09
N ALA A 27 7.58 -14.13 3.09
CA ALA A 27 8.35 -15.04 3.95
C ALA A 27 8.30 -14.62 5.44
N HIS A 28 7.91 -13.37 5.73
CA HIS A 28 7.86 -12.80 7.08
C HIS A 28 6.45 -12.31 7.38
N LEU A 29 5.49 -13.24 7.41
CA LEU A 29 4.10 -12.93 7.73
C LEU A 29 3.92 -12.60 9.22
N PRO A 30 3.05 -11.63 9.55
CA PRO A 30 2.22 -10.86 8.63
C PRO A 30 3.01 -9.76 7.90
N ALA A 31 2.76 -9.58 6.61
CA ALA A 31 3.39 -8.51 5.84
C ALA A 31 2.74 -7.17 6.21
N PHE A 32 3.50 -6.25 6.78
CA PHE A 32 3.00 -4.92 7.12
C PHE A 32 3.91 -3.78 6.64
N LEU A 33 3.32 -2.59 6.62
CA LEU A 33 4.02 -1.32 6.54
C LEU A 33 3.79 -0.54 7.82
N THR A 34 4.80 0.22 8.25
CA THR A 34 4.63 1.11 9.40
C THR A 34 4.19 2.50 8.95
N THR A 35 3.26 3.08 9.69
CA THR A 35 2.82 4.46 9.58
C THR A 35 2.87 5.13 10.94
N ARG A 36 3.16 6.43 10.96
CA ARG A 36 3.23 7.21 12.20
C ARG A 36 1.87 7.39 12.87
N TYR A 37 0.81 7.46 12.06
CA TYR A 37 -0.55 7.70 12.53
C TYR A 37 -1.53 6.73 11.86
N LEU A 38 -2.50 6.27 12.63
CA LEU A 38 -3.66 5.51 12.14
C LEU A 38 -4.48 6.42 11.20
N PRO A 39 -4.82 5.97 9.98
CA PRO A 39 -5.73 6.72 9.12
C PRO A 39 -7.06 6.95 9.82
N LYS A 40 -7.59 8.17 9.77
CA LYS A 40 -8.90 8.50 10.38
C LYS A 40 -10.04 7.62 9.88
N ARG A 41 -9.98 7.18 8.62
CA ARG A 41 -10.99 6.34 7.96
C ARG A 41 -10.51 4.88 7.85
N HIS A 42 -9.75 4.38 8.82
CA HIS A 42 -9.13 3.05 8.74
C HIS A 42 -10.17 1.94 8.55
N GLU A 43 -11.34 2.02 9.17
CA GLU A 43 -12.42 1.04 9.04
C GLU A 43 -12.92 0.93 7.60
N GLU A 44 -13.05 2.07 6.91
CA GLU A 44 -13.45 2.11 5.50
C GLU A 44 -12.34 1.60 4.56
N ILE A 45 -11.08 1.61 5.00
CA ILE A 45 -9.93 1.12 4.21
C ILE A 45 -9.78 -0.41 4.31
N VAL A 46 -10.26 -1.04 5.39
CA VAL A 46 -10.22 -2.50 5.54
C VAL A 46 -11.04 -3.15 4.42
N GLY A 47 -10.44 -4.10 3.70
CA GLY A 47 -11.02 -4.67 2.47
C GLY A 47 -10.73 -3.86 1.20
N GLY A 48 -10.07 -2.72 1.34
CA GLY A 48 -9.55 -1.90 0.25
C GLY A 48 -8.18 -2.35 -0.25
N SER A 49 -7.43 -1.45 -0.87
CA SER A 49 -6.09 -1.76 -1.37
C SER A 49 -5.15 -0.57 -1.28
N LEU A 50 -3.87 -0.88 -1.09
CA LEU A 50 -2.77 0.05 -1.22
C LEU A 50 -2.24 0.01 -2.64
N PHE A 51 -2.41 1.10 -3.36
CA PHE A 51 -1.93 1.29 -4.72
C PHE A 51 -0.52 1.86 -4.73
N TRP A 52 0.35 1.25 -5.53
CA TRP A 52 1.76 1.57 -5.64
C TRP A 52 2.01 2.54 -6.78
N ILE A 53 2.75 3.62 -6.47
CA ILE A 53 3.22 4.58 -7.46
C ILE A 53 4.70 4.31 -7.76
N ILE A 54 5.03 4.11 -9.03
CA ILE A 54 6.40 4.06 -9.57
C ILE A 54 6.48 5.06 -10.74
N LYS A 55 7.51 5.91 -10.78
CA LYS A 55 7.74 6.89 -11.86
C LYS A 55 6.47 7.69 -12.22
N HIS A 56 5.77 8.21 -11.21
CA HIS A 56 4.51 8.97 -11.34
C HIS A 56 3.34 8.22 -12.02
N LYS A 57 3.34 6.88 -11.95
CA LYS A 57 2.25 6.03 -12.43
C LYS A 57 1.82 5.05 -11.36
N LEU A 58 0.51 4.82 -11.24
CA LEU A 58 -0.03 3.65 -10.56
C LEU A 58 0.33 2.42 -11.38
N ILE A 59 0.92 1.41 -10.77
CA ILE A 59 1.39 0.20 -11.47
C ILE A 59 0.77 -1.09 -10.93
N GLY A 60 0.35 -1.07 -9.67
CA GLY A 60 -0.25 -2.23 -9.03
C GLY A 60 -0.84 -1.86 -7.68
N ARG A 61 -1.49 -2.83 -7.06
CA ARG A 61 -2.10 -2.72 -5.74
C ARG A 61 -1.81 -3.95 -4.90
N SER A 62 -1.81 -3.77 -3.58
CA SER A 62 -1.80 -4.85 -2.59
C SER A 62 -3.04 -4.72 -1.70
N PRO A 63 -3.85 -5.76 -1.52
CA PRO A 63 -4.99 -5.73 -0.62
C PRO A 63 -4.61 -5.35 0.81
N ILE A 64 -5.44 -4.53 1.46
CA ILE A 64 -5.28 -4.15 2.87
C ILE A 64 -6.17 -5.06 3.70
N ILE A 65 -5.54 -5.84 4.59
CA ILE A 65 -6.22 -6.81 5.45
C ILE A 65 -6.72 -6.14 6.73
N GLY A 66 -5.95 -5.18 7.26
CA GLY A 66 -6.25 -4.58 8.55
C GLY A 66 -5.17 -3.60 9.02
N PHE A 67 -5.35 -3.14 10.25
CA PHE A 67 -4.41 -2.28 10.95
C PHE A 67 -4.13 -2.85 12.34
N GLY A 68 -2.96 -2.54 12.88
CA GLY A 68 -2.60 -2.90 14.24
C GLY A 68 -1.49 -2.00 14.76
N ASP A 69 -1.00 -2.29 15.95
CA ASP A 69 0.11 -1.57 16.57
C ASP A 69 1.42 -2.36 16.44
N THR A 70 2.53 -1.64 16.34
CA THR A 70 3.87 -2.21 16.40
C THR A 70 4.51 -1.88 17.74
N GLU A 71 5.49 -2.69 18.15
CA GLU A 71 6.22 -2.50 19.41
C GLU A 71 6.93 -1.13 19.51
N GLU A 72 7.19 -0.47 18.38
CA GLU A 72 7.80 0.87 18.33
C GLU A 72 6.77 2.02 18.49
N GLY A 73 5.52 1.74 18.86
CA GLY A 73 4.46 2.75 18.96
C GLY A 73 4.03 3.34 17.61
N LYS A 74 4.37 2.67 16.49
CA LYS A 74 3.87 2.98 15.15
C LYS A 74 2.68 2.08 14.84
N VAL A 75 1.88 2.48 13.87
CA VAL A 75 0.75 1.68 13.38
C VAL A 75 1.22 0.80 12.22
N ALA A 76 0.92 -0.49 12.29
CA ALA A 76 1.06 -1.46 11.20
C ALA A 76 -0.16 -1.40 10.27
N ILE A 77 0.09 -1.27 8.97
CA ILE A 77 -0.89 -1.52 7.92
C ILE A 77 -0.61 -2.93 7.38
N TYR A 78 -1.49 -3.88 7.69
CA TYR A 78 -1.36 -5.25 7.22
C TYR A 78 -1.81 -5.35 5.77
N LEU A 79 -0.94 -5.92 4.94
CA LEU A 79 -1.15 -6.11 3.53
C LEU A 79 -1.10 -7.60 3.21
N GLU A 80 -1.89 -8.02 2.22
CA GLU A 80 -1.58 -9.28 1.55
C GLU A 80 -0.25 -9.13 0.82
N PRO A 81 0.68 -10.08 0.94
CA PRO A 81 1.99 -10.01 0.29
C PRO A 81 1.90 -10.37 -1.21
N ARG A 82 0.94 -9.77 -1.89
CA ARG A 82 0.62 -9.98 -3.29
C ARG A 82 0.63 -8.64 -4.00
N LEU A 83 1.29 -8.59 -5.15
CA LEU A 83 1.16 -7.50 -6.10
C LEU A 83 0.12 -7.88 -7.15
N VAL A 84 -0.96 -7.12 -7.21
CA VAL A 84 -1.96 -7.21 -8.29
C VAL A 84 -1.70 -6.07 -9.25
N LEU A 85 -1.27 -6.37 -10.47
CA LEU A 85 -1.04 -5.36 -11.49
C LEU A 85 -2.36 -4.67 -11.87
N VAL A 86 -2.27 -3.36 -12.13
CA VAL A 86 -3.40 -2.55 -12.59
C VAL A 86 -3.02 -1.83 -13.87
N HIS A 87 -4.01 -1.38 -14.64
CA HIS A 87 -3.76 -0.53 -15.79
C HIS A 87 -2.98 0.71 -15.36
N PRO A 88 -1.84 1.02 -16.02
CA PRO A 88 -1.04 2.16 -15.60
C PRO A 88 -1.79 3.48 -15.74
N LEU A 89 -1.96 4.18 -14.62
CA LEU A 89 -2.65 5.47 -14.57
C LEU A 89 -1.68 6.57 -14.08
N PRO A 90 -1.67 7.76 -14.69
CA PRO A 90 -0.89 8.88 -14.19
C PRO A 90 -1.27 9.22 -12.74
N LYS A 91 -0.29 9.21 -11.83
CA LYS A 91 -0.50 9.62 -10.43
C LYS A 91 0.80 10.18 -9.87
N ARG A 92 0.77 11.45 -9.45
CA ARG A 92 1.96 12.13 -8.92
C ARG A 92 2.49 11.42 -7.68
N ALA A 93 3.79 11.14 -7.68
CA ALA A 93 4.50 10.65 -6.50
C ALA A 93 4.37 11.64 -5.32
N HIS A 94 4.26 11.10 -4.10
CA HIS A 94 4.12 11.88 -2.89
C HIS A 94 4.79 11.17 -1.71
N GLN A 95 5.01 11.91 -0.64
CA GLN A 95 5.58 11.36 0.58
C GLN A 95 4.49 10.73 1.45
N GLY A 96 4.76 9.53 1.97
CA GLY A 96 3.86 8.83 2.89
C GLY A 96 2.80 8.01 2.16
N TRP A 97 1.55 8.19 2.56
CA TRP A 97 0.36 7.59 1.95
C TRP A 97 -0.73 8.65 1.82
N ARG A 98 -1.64 8.48 0.87
CA ARG A 98 -2.80 9.36 0.67
C ARG A 98 -4.03 8.55 0.33
N TYR A 99 -5.21 9.03 0.68
CA TYR A 99 -6.45 8.46 0.19
C TYR A 99 -6.48 8.51 -1.34
N LEU A 100 -6.83 7.37 -1.94
CA LEU A 100 -7.23 7.28 -3.33
C LEU A 100 -8.75 7.29 -3.31
N GLU A 101 -9.31 8.49 -3.32
CA GLU A 101 -10.73 8.67 -3.56
C GLU A 101 -10.96 8.27 -5.02
N GLY A 102 -11.86 7.31 -5.23
CA GLY A 102 -12.34 7.02 -6.57
C GLY A 102 -13.01 8.28 -7.08
N GLU A 103 -12.45 8.91 -8.11
CA GLU A 103 -13.24 9.81 -8.93
C GLU A 103 -14.36 8.94 -9.50
N ASN A 104 -15.56 9.15 -8.98
CA ASN A 104 -16.79 8.50 -9.43
C ASN A 104 -17.17 9.00 -10.82
#